data_AF-A0A959Y6A1-F1
#
_entry.id   AF-A0A959Y6A1-F1
#
_cell.length_a   1.000
_cell.length_b   1.000
_cell.length_c   1.000
_cell.angle_alpha   90.00
_cell.angle_beta   90.00
_cell.angle_gamma   90.00
#
_symmetry.space_group_name_H-M   'P 1'
#
loop_
_entity.id
_entity.type
_entity.pdbx_description
1 polymer ?
#
loop_
_entity_poly.entity_id
_entity_poly.type
_entity_poly.pdbx_seq_one_letter_code
_entity_poly.pdbx_strand_id
1 'polypeptide(L)'
;EAGIGSAAIAHSAVKTRHAASEGIVALLEPFIDTVVICTITALVIVIHNVNGSFPYGDLAGNATLADGTVLSGVDLTAHVFDTAIPNFSYVLTIAVVLFAFSSMISWSYYGLQSWTYLFGRSARVMNTYKVLFCVFVVVGAAANLGSVLNFSDAMIFAMMVPNMIGLFILLPVVRRKLREYLE
;
A
#
# COMPACT_ATOMS: atom_id res chain seq x y z
N GLU A 1 -3.20 -4.09 -0.88
CA GLU A 1 -2.68 -4.75 -2.11
C GLU A 1 -3.46 -5.99 -2.58
N ALA A 2 -4.68 -6.23 -2.06
CA ALA A 2 -5.45 -7.42 -2.43
C ALA A 2 -5.82 -7.40 -3.92
N GLY A 3 -5.61 -8.51 -4.62
CA GLY A 3 -6.02 -8.69 -6.02
C GLY A 3 -5.06 -8.16 -7.08
N ILE A 4 -4.07 -7.33 -6.72
CA ILE A 4 -3.11 -6.74 -7.68
C ILE A 4 -2.05 -7.78 -8.12
N GLY A 5 -1.71 -8.73 -7.25
CA GLY A 5 -0.71 -9.76 -7.52
C GLY A 5 0.73 -9.39 -7.14
N SER A 6 0.97 -8.16 -6.67
CA SER A 6 2.28 -7.66 -6.25
C SER A 6 2.83 -8.39 -5.02
N ALA A 7 2.00 -8.57 -3.97
CA ALA A 7 2.42 -9.21 -2.72
C ALA A 7 2.96 -10.64 -2.95
N ALA A 8 2.38 -11.37 -3.91
CA ALA A 8 2.84 -12.72 -4.25
C ALA A 8 4.30 -12.75 -4.73
N ILE A 9 4.83 -11.65 -5.28
CA ILE A 9 6.23 -11.53 -5.68
C ILE A 9 7.15 -11.60 -4.45
N ALA A 10 6.82 -10.93 -3.35
CA ALA A 10 7.54 -11.04 -2.07
C ALA A 10 7.42 -12.46 -1.50
N HIS A 11 6.20 -12.97 -1.33
CA HIS A 11 5.96 -14.29 -0.72
C HIS A 11 6.59 -15.44 -1.51
N SER A 12 6.73 -15.30 -2.83
CA SER A 12 7.42 -16.30 -3.66
C SER A 12 8.93 -16.41 -3.40
N ALA A 13 9.54 -15.41 -2.76
CA ALA A 13 10.96 -15.44 -2.40
C ALA A 13 11.23 -16.23 -1.10
N VAL A 14 10.20 -16.54 -0.32
CA VAL A 14 10.33 -17.24 0.94
C VAL A 14 10.69 -18.71 0.71
N LYS A 15 11.63 -19.21 1.52
CA LYS A 15 12.03 -20.62 1.50
C LYS A 15 11.00 -21.48 2.26
N THR A 16 9.93 -21.84 1.58
CA THR A 16 8.91 -22.76 2.11
C THR A 16 8.91 -24.09 1.37
N ARG A 17 8.48 -25.16 2.06
CA ARG A 17 8.23 -26.47 1.43
C ARG A 17 6.82 -26.56 0.84
N HIS A 18 5.90 -25.71 1.30
CA HIS A 18 4.50 -25.73 0.89
C HIS A 18 4.03 -24.32 0.55
N ALA A 19 3.76 -24.06 -0.73
CA ALA A 19 3.29 -22.75 -1.19
C ALA A 19 1.99 -22.29 -0.51
N ALA A 20 1.12 -23.23 -0.11
CA ALA A 20 -0.10 -22.94 0.62
C ALA A 20 0.14 -22.34 2.02
N SER A 21 1.27 -22.68 2.66
CA SER A 21 1.65 -22.12 3.96
C SER A 21 1.90 -20.61 3.86
N GLU A 22 2.71 -20.20 2.88
CA GLU A 22 2.96 -18.77 2.61
C GLU A 22 1.69 -18.05 2.15
N GLY A 23 0.83 -18.74 1.38
CA GLY A 23 -0.47 -18.20 1.01
C GLY A 23 -1.35 -17.85 2.22
N ILE A 24 -1.31 -18.65 3.30
CA ILE A 24 -2.05 -18.37 4.54
C ILE A 24 -1.39 -17.23 5.33
N VAL A 25 -0.06 -17.20 5.41
CA VAL A 25 0.67 -16.11 6.08
C VAL A 25 0.41 -14.77 5.39
N ALA A 26 0.39 -14.76 4.05
CA ALA A 26 0.11 -13.57 3.26
C ALA A 26 -1.29 -12.98 3.53
N LEU A 27 -2.27 -13.78 4.00
CA LEU A 27 -3.59 -13.26 4.38
C LEU A 27 -3.55 -12.40 5.65
N LEU A 28 -2.52 -12.52 6.49
CA LEU A 28 -2.35 -11.68 7.66
C LEU A 28 -2.02 -10.24 7.29
N GLU A 29 -1.35 -10.00 6.16
CA GLU A 29 -0.99 -8.66 5.71
C GLU A 29 -2.22 -7.74 5.53
N PRO A 30 -3.22 -8.07 4.68
CA PRO A 30 -4.41 -7.23 4.53
C PRO A 30 -5.29 -7.23 5.78
N PHE A 31 -5.23 -8.28 6.61
CA PHE A 31 -5.96 -8.29 7.88
C PHE A 31 -5.39 -7.24 8.85
N ILE A 32 -4.08 -7.26 9.08
CA ILE A 32 -3.44 -6.31 9.98
C ILE A 32 -3.57 -4.89 9.41
N ASP A 33 -3.23 -4.69 8.14
CA ASP A 33 -3.25 -3.37 7.49
C ASP A 33 -4.66 -2.76 7.46
N THR A 34 -5.61 -3.44 6.81
CA THR A 34 -6.94 -2.87 6.58
C THR A 34 -7.88 -3.03 7.77
N VAL A 35 -7.93 -4.23 8.37
CA VAL A 35 -8.95 -4.53 9.38
C VAL A 35 -8.55 -3.97 10.75
N VAL A 36 -7.24 -3.99 11.08
CA VAL A 36 -6.78 -3.50 12.38
C VAL A 36 -6.31 -2.05 12.28
N ILE A 37 -5.27 -1.75 11.49
CA ILE A 37 -4.61 -0.44 11.50
C ILE A 37 -5.48 0.65 10.88
N CYS A 38 -6.02 0.44 9.68
CA CYS A 38 -6.89 1.41 9.02
C CYS A 38 -8.18 1.64 9.83
N THR A 39 -8.76 0.59 10.43
CA THR A 39 -9.94 0.74 11.29
C THR A 39 -9.66 1.57 12.53
N ILE A 40 -8.54 1.32 13.24
CA ILE A 40 -8.18 2.13 14.43
C ILE A 40 -8.02 3.60 14.04
N THR A 41 -7.32 3.87 12.93
CA THR A 41 -7.13 5.24 12.43
C THR A 41 -8.48 5.90 12.10
N ALA A 42 -9.36 5.18 11.38
CA ALA A 42 -10.69 5.68 11.04
C ALA A 42 -11.55 5.94 12.29
N LEU A 43 -11.53 5.04 13.28
CA LEU A 43 -12.26 5.22 14.53
C LEU A 43 -11.79 6.46 15.30
N VAL A 44 -10.48 6.71 15.37
CA VAL A 44 -9.93 7.92 16.01
C VAL A 44 -10.43 9.19 15.33
N ILE A 45 -10.42 9.24 13.99
CA ILE A 45 -10.95 10.38 13.21
C ILE A 45 -12.45 10.57 13.47
N VAL A 46 -13.23 9.49 13.42
CA VAL A 46 -14.69 9.55 13.61
C VAL A 46 -15.06 9.99 15.02
N ILE A 47 -14.38 9.46 16.05
CA ILE A 47 -14.59 9.82 17.45
C ILE A 47 -14.26 11.29 17.70
N HIS A 48 -13.14 11.78 17.14
CA HIS A 48 -12.79 13.19 17.23
C HIS A 48 -13.87 14.08 16.60
N ASN A 49 -14.47 13.63 15.50
CA ASN A 49 -15.48 14.40 14.78
C ASN A 49 -16.93 14.21 15.30
N VAL A 50 -17.15 13.56 16.44
CA VAL A 50 -18.50 13.40 17.05
C VAL A 50 -19.15 14.76 17.35
N ASN A 51 -18.34 15.77 17.66
CA ASN A 51 -18.82 17.13 17.94
C ASN A 51 -19.02 17.98 16.68
N GLY A 52 -18.83 17.42 15.49
CA GLY A 52 -18.99 18.13 14.22
C GLY A 52 -17.86 19.11 13.90
N SER A 53 -16.61 18.78 14.26
CA SER A 53 -15.43 19.60 14.00
C SER A 53 -15.17 19.87 12.52
N PHE A 54 -15.59 18.98 11.62
CA PHE A 54 -15.54 19.15 10.17
C PHE A 54 -16.67 18.36 9.47
N PRO A 55 -17.17 18.83 8.31
CA PRO A 55 -18.21 18.13 7.56
C PRO A 55 -17.68 16.84 6.91
N TYR A 56 -18.53 15.82 6.83
CA TYR A 56 -18.24 14.59 6.08
C TYR A 56 -18.63 14.74 4.60
N GLY A 57 -17.95 13.99 3.73
CA GLY A 57 -18.40 13.78 2.35
C GLY A 57 -17.78 14.70 1.30
N ASP A 58 -16.65 15.35 1.59
CA ASP A 58 -15.87 16.02 0.54
C ASP A 58 -15.35 14.97 -0.46
N LEU A 59 -15.64 15.18 -1.75
CA LEU A 59 -15.19 14.28 -2.83
C LEU A 59 -13.67 14.27 -2.98
N ALA A 60 -13.00 15.35 -2.56
CA ALA A 60 -11.54 15.43 -2.57
C ALA A 60 -10.90 14.88 -1.27
N GLY A 61 -11.70 14.38 -0.32
CA GLY A 61 -11.20 13.79 0.92
C GLY A 61 -10.60 14.79 1.90
N ASN A 62 -10.95 16.07 1.80
CA ASN A 62 -10.50 17.10 2.72
C ASN A 62 -11.47 17.28 3.89
N ALA A 63 -10.92 17.70 5.02
CA ALA A 63 -11.66 18.17 6.19
C ALA A 63 -11.46 19.67 6.34
N THR A 64 -12.56 20.44 6.26
CA THR A 64 -12.57 21.88 6.53
C THR A 64 -12.92 22.12 7.98
N LEU A 65 -11.96 22.61 8.76
CA LEU A 65 -12.16 22.97 10.17
C LEU A 65 -12.95 24.28 10.30
N ALA A 66 -13.45 24.57 11.51
CA ALA A 66 -14.26 25.75 11.80
C ALA A 66 -13.53 27.10 11.58
N ASP A 67 -12.20 27.09 11.57
CA ASP A 67 -11.34 28.24 11.32
C ASP A 67 -11.06 28.48 9.81
N GLY A 68 -11.62 27.62 8.95
CA GLY A 68 -11.43 27.67 7.49
C GLY A 68 -10.17 26.94 7.01
N THR A 69 -9.40 26.30 7.89
CA THR A 69 -8.25 25.48 7.48
C THR A 69 -8.73 24.18 6.82
N VAL A 70 -8.05 23.82 5.72
CA VAL A 70 -8.36 22.62 4.94
C VAL A 70 -7.23 21.62 5.15
N LEU A 71 -7.55 20.49 5.79
CA LEU A 71 -6.59 19.41 6.04
C LEU A 71 -6.95 18.18 5.22
N SER A 72 -5.95 17.42 4.78
CA SER A 72 -6.14 16.20 3.99
C SER A 72 -5.17 15.11 4.40
N GLY A 73 -5.55 13.84 4.20
CA GLY A 73 -4.67 12.68 4.38
C GLY A 73 -3.90 12.66 5.71
N VAL A 74 -2.56 12.72 5.60
CA VAL A 74 -1.64 12.65 6.76
C VAL A 74 -1.77 13.88 7.66
N ASP A 75 -2.07 15.06 7.11
CA ASP A 75 -2.16 16.28 7.92
C ASP A 75 -3.41 16.25 8.82
N LEU A 76 -4.52 15.71 8.32
CA LEU A 76 -5.74 15.50 9.09
C LEU A 76 -5.51 14.51 10.24
N THR A 77 -4.87 13.37 9.94
CA THR A 77 -4.55 12.38 10.98
C THR A 77 -3.60 12.94 12.02
N ALA A 78 -2.54 13.66 11.62
CA ALA A 78 -1.63 14.32 12.55
C ALA A 78 -2.37 15.31 13.46
N HIS A 79 -3.22 16.17 12.90
CA HIS A 79 -4.02 17.12 13.69
C HIS A 79 -4.92 16.40 14.71
N VAL A 80 -5.67 15.39 14.27
CA VAL A 80 -6.58 14.63 15.15
C VAL A 80 -5.81 13.94 16.28
N PHE A 81 -4.70 13.27 15.98
CA PHE A 81 -3.92 12.58 17.00
C PHE A 81 -3.26 13.56 17.98
N ASP A 82 -2.83 14.73 17.52
CA ASP A 82 -2.22 15.77 18.38
C ASP A 82 -3.24 16.33 19.38
N THR A 83 -4.53 16.40 19.01
CA THR A 83 -5.60 16.80 19.95
C THR A 83 -5.86 15.78 21.06
N ALA A 84 -5.60 14.49 20.80
CA ALA A 84 -5.80 13.42 21.77
C ALA A 84 -4.56 13.21 22.66
N ILE A 85 -3.37 13.31 22.07
CA ILE A 85 -2.07 13.14 22.75
C ILE A 85 -1.17 14.32 22.35
N PRO A 86 -0.82 15.21 23.29
CA PRO A 86 0.00 16.39 22.98
C PRO A 86 1.34 16.01 22.32
N ASN A 87 1.68 16.68 21.22
CA ASN A 87 2.92 16.48 20.45
C ASN A 87 3.05 15.11 19.76
N PHE A 88 1.96 14.35 19.63
CA PHE A 88 2.00 13.05 18.95
C PHE A 88 2.26 13.20 17.44
N SER A 89 1.97 14.38 16.88
CA SER A 89 2.30 14.74 15.50
C SER A 89 3.77 14.43 15.13
N TYR A 90 4.74 14.73 16.00
CA TYR A 90 6.16 14.41 15.73
C TYR A 90 6.44 12.91 15.64
N VAL A 91 5.82 12.12 16.53
CA VAL A 91 5.95 10.66 16.52
C VAL A 91 5.33 10.09 15.25
N LEU A 92 4.14 10.60 14.88
CA LEU A 92 3.46 10.20 13.65
C LEU A 92 4.27 10.55 12.41
N THR A 93 4.89 11.74 12.34
CA THR A 93 5.75 12.12 11.22
C THR A 93 6.90 11.13 11.02
N ILE A 94 7.59 10.74 12.10
CA ILE A 94 8.67 9.74 12.03
C ILE A 94 8.13 8.40 11.54
N ALA A 95 6.98 7.96 12.07
CA ALA A 95 6.33 6.72 11.67
C ALA A 95 5.94 6.72 10.18
N VAL A 96 5.36 7.81 9.68
CA VAL A 96 4.96 7.98 8.27
C VAL A 96 6.18 7.96 7.35
N VAL A 97 7.28 8.61 7.72
CA VAL A 97 8.52 8.57 6.93
C VAL A 97 9.06 7.15 6.83
N LEU A 98 9.11 6.42 7.95
CA LEU A 98 9.54 5.01 7.97
C LEU A 98 8.60 4.12 7.15
N PHE A 99 7.29 4.34 7.25
CA PHE A 99 6.28 3.62 6.49
C PHE A 99 6.45 3.85 4.99
N ALA A 100 6.50 5.12 4.55
CA ALA A 100 6.72 5.48 3.15
C ALA A 100 8.03 4.90 2.61
N PHE A 101 9.11 4.95 3.38
CA PHE A 101 10.39 4.35 3.00
C PHE A 101 10.30 2.83 2.83
N SER A 102 9.61 2.15 3.76
CA SER A 102 9.39 0.71 3.66
C SER A 102 8.59 0.33 2.41
N SER A 103 7.54 1.08 2.09
CA SER A 103 6.73 0.87 0.89
C SER A 103 7.56 1.08 -0.38
N MET A 104 8.39 2.12 -0.43
CA MET A 104 9.27 2.38 -1.57
C MET A 104 10.23 1.20 -1.81
N ILE A 105 10.79 0.60 -0.77
CA ILE A 105 11.68 -0.57 -0.91
C ILE A 105 10.92 -1.77 -1.49
N SER A 106 9.75 -2.12 -0.93
CA SER A 106 8.95 -3.25 -1.39
C SER A 106 8.53 -3.09 -2.86
N TRP A 107 8.03 -1.90 -3.23
CA TRP A 107 7.62 -1.61 -4.60
C TRP A 107 8.79 -1.53 -5.59
N SER A 108 9.96 -1.05 -5.14
CA SER A 108 11.20 -1.13 -5.93
C SER A 108 11.59 -2.58 -6.21
N TYR A 109 11.47 -3.46 -5.22
CA TYR A 109 11.75 -4.88 -5.41
C TYR A 109 10.74 -5.54 -6.36
N TYR A 110 9.45 -5.28 -6.20
CA TYR A 110 8.40 -5.83 -7.08
C TYR A 110 8.62 -5.42 -8.53
N GLY A 111 8.84 -4.13 -8.77
CA GLY A 111 9.08 -3.64 -10.11
C GLY A 111 10.42 -4.12 -10.69
N LEU A 112 11.45 -4.33 -9.88
CA LEU A 112 12.71 -4.93 -10.33
C LEU A 112 12.51 -6.38 -10.79
N GLN A 113 11.70 -7.18 -10.11
CA GLN A 113 11.39 -8.54 -10.55
C GLN A 113 10.66 -8.52 -11.89
N SER A 114 9.64 -7.69 -12.05
CA SER A 114 8.92 -7.50 -13.33
C SER A 114 9.85 -7.01 -14.44
N TRP A 115 10.76 -6.09 -14.14
CA TRP A 115 11.75 -5.58 -15.09
C TRP A 115 12.73 -6.67 -15.55
N THR A 116 13.25 -7.47 -14.62
CA THR A 116 14.16 -8.57 -14.96
C THR A 116 13.46 -9.73 -15.67
N TYR A 117 12.15 -9.91 -15.46
CA TYR A 117 11.35 -10.86 -16.24
C TYR A 117 11.26 -10.46 -17.72
N LEU A 118 11.09 -9.16 -18.01
CA LEU A 118 10.97 -8.64 -19.38
C LEU A 118 12.31 -8.52 -20.11
N PHE A 119 13.33 -7.97 -19.44
CA PHE A 119 14.60 -7.59 -20.06
C PHE A 119 15.77 -8.52 -19.71
N GLY A 120 15.50 -9.58 -18.95
CA GLY A 120 16.48 -10.56 -18.51
C GLY A 120 17.26 -10.12 -17.26
N ARG A 121 18.03 -11.07 -16.71
CA ARG A 121 18.85 -10.88 -15.50
C ARG A 121 20.30 -10.54 -15.89
N SER A 122 20.57 -9.25 -16.06
CA SER A 122 21.93 -8.73 -16.22
C SER A 122 22.17 -7.58 -15.23
N ALA A 123 23.39 -7.46 -14.72
CA ALA A 123 23.77 -6.39 -13.80
C ALA A 123 23.49 -4.99 -14.40
N ARG A 124 23.66 -4.82 -15.72
CA ARG A 124 23.33 -3.57 -16.42
C ARG A 124 21.84 -3.28 -16.36
N VAL A 125 21.01 -4.26 -16.71
CA VAL A 125 19.53 -4.15 -16.72
C VAL A 125 18.99 -3.83 -15.33
N MET A 126 19.52 -4.48 -14.29
CA MET A 126 19.13 -4.24 -12.90
C MET A 126 19.53 -2.85 -12.42
N ASN A 127 20.76 -2.40 -12.72
CA ASN A 127 21.21 -1.07 -12.31
C ASN A 127 20.45 0.03 -13.05
N THR A 128 20.12 -0.16 -14.32
CA THR A 128 19.26 0.77 -15.07
C THR A 128 17.90 0.96 -14.37
N TYR A 129 17.25 -0.14 -13.94
CA TYR A 129 15.99 -0.04 -13.20
C TYR A 129 16.14 0.71 -11.89
N LYS A 130 17.17 0.41 -11.09
CA LYS A 130 17.41 1.09 -9.81
C LYS A 130 17.62 2.60 -9.98
N VAL A 131 18.42 3.00 -10.97
CA VAL A 131 18.65 4.43 -11.28
C VAL A 131 17.35 5.08 -11.71
N LEU A 132 16.59 4.43 -12.61
CA LEU A 132 15.30 4.93 -13.06
C LEU A 132 14.33 5.11 -11.88
N PHE A 133 14.22 4.11 -11.02
CA PHE A 133 13.40 4.16 -9.81
C PHE A 133 13.77 5.35 -8.92
N CYS A 134 15.06 5.55 -8.63
CA CYS A 134 15.52 6.70 -7.83
C CYS A 134 15.17 8.06 -8.46
N VAL A 135 15.29 8.19 -9.80
CA VAL A 135 14.90 9.42 -10.50
C VAL A 135 13.39 9.66 -10.36
N PHE A 136 12.58 8.62 -10.55
CA PHE A 136 11.12 8.74 -10.42
C PHE A 136 10.67 9.02 -8.99
N VAL A 137 11.40 8.60 -7.96
CA VAL A 137 11.14 9.01 -6.57
C VAL A 137 11.30 10.54 -6.41
N VAL A 138 12.36 11.13 -6.98
CA VAL A 138 12.57 12.59 -6.92
C VAL A 138 11.46 13.33 -7.69
N VAL A 139 11.08 12.82 -8.87
CA VAL A 139 9.99 13.40 -9.66
C VAL A 139 8.66 13.28 -8.91
N GLY A 140 8.38 12.13 -8.30
CA GLY A 140 7.17 11.88 -7.52
C GLY A 140 7.05 12.79 -6.31
N ALA A 141 8.17 13.08 -5.64
CA ALA A 141 8.20 14.03 -4.51
C ALA A 141 7.90 15.48 -4.93
N ALA A 142 8.09 15.84 -6.21
CA ALA A 142 7.82 17.17 -6.74
C ALA A 142 6.47 17.28 -7.49
N ALA A 143 5.76 16.16 -7.70
CA ALA A 143 4.53 16.11 -8.46
C ALA A 143 3.29 16.42 -7.59
N ASN A 144 2.20 16.88 -8.22
CA ASN A 144 0.94 17.08 -7.52
C ASN A 144 0.33 15.74 -7.07
N LEU A 145 -0.03 15.66 -5.79
CA LEU A 145 -0.56 14.44 -5.16
C LEU A 145 -1.76 13.85 -5.93
N GLY A 146 -2.73 14.67 -6.32
CA GLY A 146 -3.93 14.19 -7.01
C GLY A 146 -3.62 13.57 -8.37
N SER A 147 -2.70 14.16 -9.14
CA SER A 147 -2.27 13.59 -10.42
C SER A 147 -1.54 12.26 -10.24
N VAL A 148 -0.69 12.15 -9.21
CA VAL A 148 0.05 10.92 -8.89
C VAL A 148 -0.90 9.81 -8.47
N LEU A 149 -1.90 10.10 -7.63
CA LEU A 149 -2.89 9.13 -7.18
C LEU A 149 -3.73 8.62 -8.35
N ASN A 150 -4.30 9.51 -9.17
CA ASN A 150 -5.12 9.10 -10.32
C ASN A 150 -4.34 8.23 -11.32
N PHE A 151 -3.08 8.59 -11.59
CA PHE A 151 -2.22 7.79 -12.45
C PHE A 151 -1.91 6.42 -11.83
N SER A 152 -1.59 6.39 -10.54
CA SER A 152 -1.27 5.16 -9.82
C SER A 152 -2.47 4.20 -9.77
N ASP A 153 -3.67 4.72 -9.53
CA ASP A 153 -4.91 3.93 -9.51
C ASP A 153 -5.19 3.28 -10.87
N ALA A 154 -4.99 4.02 -11.96
CA ALA A 154 -5.12 3.49 -13.31
C ALA A 154 -4.11 2.36 -13.59
N MET A 155 -2.86 2.52 -13.14
CA MET A 155 -1.82 1.48 -13.28
C MET A 155 -2.10 0.25 -12.42
N ILE A 156 -2.53 0.45 -11.17
CA ILE A 156 -2.94 -0.64 -10.27
C ILE A 156 -4.11 -1.42 -10.86
N PHE A 157 -5.11 -0.71 -11.39
CA PHE A 157 -6.24 -1.33 -12.07
C PHE A 157 -5.78 -2.17 -13.28
N ALA A 158 -4.89 -1.62 -14.11
CA ALA A 158 -4.33 -2.34 -15.26
C ALA A 158 -3.57 -3.61 -14.88
N MET A 159 -2.87 -3.63 -13.73
CA MET A 159 -2.20 -4.83 -13.21
C MET A 159 -3.17 -5.84 -12.61
N MET A 160 -4.22 -5.37 -11.92
CA MET A 160 -5.21 -6.22 -11.26
C MET A 160 -5.98 -7.10 -12.26
N VAL A 161 -6.40 -6.54 -13.39
CA VAL A 161 -7.22 -7.26 -14.39
C VAL A 161 -6.59 -8.58 -14.88
N PRO A 162 -5.37 -8.60 -15.45
CA PRO A 162 -4.75 -9.85 -15.90
C PRO A 162 -4.46 -10.81 -14.75
N ASN A 163 -4.08 -10.30 -13.57
CA ASN A 163 -3.84 -11.12 -12.40
C ASN A 163 -5.11 -11.85 -11.93
N MET A 164 -6.25 -11.16 -11.90
CA MET A 164 -7.54 -11.76 -11.52
C MET A 164 -8.01 -12.83 -12.51
N ILE A 165 -7.82 -12.61 -13.81
CA ILE A 165 -8.10 -13.62 -14.83
C ILE A 165 -7.23 -14.86 -14.60
N GLY A 166 -5.93 -14.67 -14.38
CA GLY A 166 -5.00 -15.77 -14.10
C GLY A 166 -5.38 -16.56 -12.84
N LEU A 167 -5.76 -15.87 -11.77
CA LEU A 167 -6.16 -16.51 -10.51
C LEU A 167 -7.45 -17.32 -10.66
N PHE A 168 -8.41 -16.84 -11.46
CA PHE A 168 -9.63 -17.57 -11.74
C PHE A 168 -9.36 -18.87 -12.52
N ILE A 169 -8.48 -18.82 -13.52
CA ILE A 169 -8.05 -20.00 -14.30
C ILE A 169 -7.28 -20.98 -13.41
N LEU A 170 -6.42 -20.49 -12.52
CA LEU A 170 -5.57 -21.30 -11.64
C LEU A 170 -6.26 -21.75 -10.35
N LEU A 171 -7.52 -21.35 -10.12
CA LEU A 171 -8.29 -21.71 -8.93
C LEU A 171 -8.29 -23.22 -8.62
N PRO A 172 -8.41 -24.15 -9.60
CA PRO A 172 -8.35 -25.58 -9.33
C PRO A 172 -6.98 -26.02 -8.77
N VAL A 173 -5.90 -25.41 -9.25
CA VAL A 173 -4.53 -25.72 -8.80
C VAL A 173 -4.32 -25.25 -7.37
N VAL A 174 -4.78 -24.04 -7.05
CA VAL A 174 -4.72 -23.47 -5.70
C VAL A 174 -5.52 -24.35 -4.73
N ARG A 175 -6.74 -24.74 -5.08
CA ARG A 175 -7.58 -25.63 -4.26
C ARG A 175 -6.91 -26.96 -3.97
N ARG A 176 -6.28 -27.59 -4.97
CA ARG A 176 -5.54 -28.85 -4.78
C ARG A 176 -4.37 -28.66 -3.82
N LYS A 177 -3.55 -27.63 -4.03
CA LYS A 177 -2.36 -27.36 -3.20
C LYS A 177 -2.71 -26.99 -1.76
N LEU A 178 -3.82 -26.30 -1.55
CA LEU A 178 -4.33 -26.01 -0.21
C LEU A 178 -4.78 -27.29 0.50
N ARG A 179 -5.51 -28.17 -0.19
CA ARG A 179 -5.94 -29.46 0.39
C ARG A 179 -4.75 -30.34 0.78
N GLU A 180 -3.76 -30.47 -0.10
CA GLU A 180 -2.50 -31.21 0.17
C GLU A 180 -1.73 -30.68 1.39
N TYR A 181 -1.96 -29.44 1.81
CA TYR A 181 -1.29 -28.84 2.96
C TYR A 181 -2.11 -28.94 4.26
N LEU A 182 -3.43 -29.00 4.15
CA LEU A 182 -4.34 -29.08 5.30
C LEU A 182 -4.63 -30.53 5.73
N GLU A 183 -4.48 -31.49 4.82
CA GLU A 183 -4.51 -32.94 5.09
C GLU A 183 -3.14 -33.46 5.52
#